data_AF-A0A059KL39-F1
#
_entry.id   AF-A0A059KL39-F1
#
_cell.length_a   1.000
_cell.length_b   1.000
_cell.length_c   1.000
_cell.angle_alpha   90.00
_cell.angle_beta   90.00
_cell.angle_gamma   90.00
#
_symmetry.space_group_name_H-M   'P 1'
#
loop_
_entity.id
_entity.type
_entity.pdbx_description
1 polymer ?
#
loop_
_entity_poly.entity_id
_entity_poly.type
_entity_poly.pdbx_seq_one_letter_code
_entity_poly.pdbx_strand_id
1 'polypeptide(L)'
;MPEPAQRLLAAAAAHVLVWLQAATDRRALRSAEQAAAQFLVELHAGHARRLAVRHAGNRAGDRGRDAAGSAAGAAFHGDPIVPHCDLPFSEARPVKLPQYNPAIDNPPLTEQEMDELDELLSFIEADDAVADMESLDGYLTALLLSPALPEADVWVTRVWGGQDPAQAPFGSGKQTKKVAQLVLRHLASIDRQLRADPEALEPLFGIAEVEAEDSGEVQEIVDAELWCIGFLQGTAMTPEHWNRIFDDAELADALTPIVLLGSDPETLTPQQQELVGSPEGRDTLSRQVPEAIAELARHPLCTKA
;
A
#
# COMPACT_ATOMS: atom_id res chain seq x y z
N MET A 1 -28.36 -16.86 16.13
CA MET A 1 -28.26 -15.60 15.39
C MET A 1 -26.85 -15.10 15.64
N PRO A 2 -25.97 -15.00 14.64
CA PRO A 2 -24.62 -14.47 14.86
C PRO A 2 -24.70 -13.01 15.32
N GLU A 3 -23.75 -12.62 16.16
CA GLU A 3 -23.65 -11.30 16.77
C GLU A 3 -23.38 -10.22 15.69
N PRO A 4 -23.80 -8.95 15.86
CA PRO A 4 -23.65 -7.92 14.84
C PRO A 4 -22.21 -7.74 14.33
N ALA A 5 -21.20 -7.89 15.20
CA ALA A 5 -19.78 -7.84 14.84
C ALA A 5 -19.36 -8.97 13.88
N GLN A 6 -19.81 -10.20 14.13
CA GLN A 6 -19.57 -11.35 13.24
C GLN A 6 -20.21 -11.17 11.86
N ARG A 7 -21.33 -10.43 11.76
CA ARG A 7 -21.97 -10.13 10.47
C ARG A 7 -21.19 -9.08 9.68
N LEU A 8 -20.58 -8.11 10.36
CA LEU A 8 -19.72 -7.09 9.77
C LEU A 8 -18.43 -7.70 9.21
N LEU A 9 -17.76 -8.55 9.98
CA LEU A 9 -16.52 -9.20 9.56
C LEU A 9 -16.75 -10.18 8.41
N ALA A 10 -17.84 -10.95 8.46
CA ALA A 10 -18.25 -11.81 7.35
C ALA A 10 -18.64 -10.99 6.10
N ALA A 11 -19.24 -9.80 6.25
CA ALA A 11 -19.60 -8.93 5.14
C ALA A 11 -18.37 -8.25 4.52
N ALA A 12 -17.42 -7.76 5.34
CA ALA A 12 -16.15 -7.19 4.88
C ALA A 12 -15.30 -8.27 4.17
N ALA A 13 -15.14 -9.45 4.75
CA ALA A 13 -14.43 -10.58 4.12
C ALA A 13 -15.10 -11.04 2.81
N ALA A 14 -16.43 -11.13 2.79
CA ALA A 14 -17.17 -11.48 1.57
C ALA A 14 -17.08 -10.37 0.51
N HIS A 15 -17.07 -9.09 0.88
CA HIS A 15 -16.97 -7.98 -0.07
C HIS A 15 -15.55 -7.77 -0.59
N VAL A 16 -14.50 -7.98 0.21
CA VAL A 16 -13.11 -8.02 -0.24
C VAL A 16 -12.92 -9.13 -1.28
N LEU A 17 -13.51 -10.31 -1.02
CA LEU A 17 -13.55 -11.42 -1.99
C LEU A 17 -14.36 -11.08 -3.25
N VAL A 18 -15.52 -10.43 -3.12
CA VAL A 18 -16.36 -9.99 -4.26
C VAL A 18 -15.69 -8.89 -5.07
N TRP A 19 -14.99 -7.95 -4.44
CA TRP A 19 -14.23 -6.89 -5.10
C TRP A 19 -13.07 -7.48 -5.92
N LEU A 20 -12.33 -8.44 -5.36
CA LEU A 20 -11.31 -9.20 -6.09
C LEU A 20 -11.90 -10.04 -7.24
N GLN A 21 -13.05 -10.68 -7.04
CA GLN A 21 -13.72 -11.49 -8.08
C GLN A 21 -14.27 -10.61 -9.21
N ALA A 22 -14.87 -9.46 -8.88
CA ALA A 22 -15.33 -8.47 -9.86
C ALA A 22 -14.16 -7.91 -10.69
N ALA A 23 -12.97 -7.75 -10.09
CA ALA A 23 -11.75 -7.36 -10.80
C ALA A 23 -11.27 -8.47 -11.76
N THR A 24 -11.42 -9.75 -11.41
CA THR A 24 -11.10 -10.87 -12.32
C THR A 24 -12.08 -11.02 -13.50
N ASP A 25 -13.37 -10.70 -13.30
CA ASP A 25 -14.40 -10.85 -14.34
C ASP A 25 -14.47 -9.66 -15.34
N ARG A 26 -13.91 -8.49 -15.00
CA ARG A 26 -13.96 -7.30 -15.88
C ARG A 26 -13.03 -7.33 -17.11
N ARG A 27 -12.30 -8.42 -17.37
CA ARG A 27 -11.41 -8.55 -18.55
C ARG A 27 -12.06 -9.16 -19.80
N ALA A 28 -13.38 -9.35 -19.84
CA ALA A 28 -14.04 -10.05 -20.96
C ALA A 28 -15.34 -9.41 -21.51
N LEU A 29 -15.50 -8.07 -21.50
CA LEU A 29 -16.58 -7.43 -22.27
C LEU A 29 -16.04 -6.40 -23.26
N ARG A 30 -16.16 -6.74 -24.56
CA ARG A 30 -16.03 -5.79 -25.67
C ARG A 30 -17.24 -4.85 -25.68
N SER A 31 -16.95 -3.55 -25.80
CA SER A 31 -17.70 -2.44 -26.40
C SER A 31 -19.24 -2.41 -26.31
N ALA A 32 -19.76 -1.38 -25.63
CA ALA A 32 -20.93 -0.60 -26.05
C ALA A 32 -20.92 0.79 -25.39
N GLU A 33 -21.55 1.75 -26.07
CA GLU A 33 -21.41 3.21 -26.00
C GLU A 33 -22.08 3.93 -24.80
N GLN A 34 -21.51 5.11 -24.49
CA GLN A 34 -22.09 6.39 -24.03
C GLN A 34 -23.41 6.42 -23.20
N ALA A 35 -23.36 7.05 -22.02
CA ALA A 35 -23.83 8.44 -21.80
C ALA A 35 -23.76 8.90 -20.32
N ALA A 36 -23.11 10.05 -20.11
CA ALA A 36 -23.41 11.15 -19.18
C ALA A 36 -23.70 10.90 -17.69
N ALA A 37 -22.90 11.53 -16.81
CA ALA A 37 -23.31 12.76 -16.10
C ALA A 37 -22.11 13.39 -15.37
N GLN A 38 -21.87 14.67 -15.66
CA GLN A 38 -20.90 15.53 -15.00
C GLN A 38 -21.41 15.94 -13.62
N PHE A 39 -20.60 15.78 -12.58
CA PHE A 39 -20.55 16.74 -11.48
C PHE A 39 -19.09 16.94 -11.07
N LEU A 40 -18.63 18.16 -11.34
CA LEU A 40 -17.30 18.67 -11.08
C LEU A 40 -17.36 19.25 -9.67
N VAL A 41 -16.72 18.59 -8.71
CA VAL A 41 -16.27 19.25 -7.48
C VAL A 41 -14.76 19.16 -7.51
N GLU A 42 -14.14 20.27 -7.89
CA GLU A 42 -12.73 20.51 -7.65
C GLU A 42 -12.48 20.36 -6.15
N LEU A 43 -11.63 19.41 -5.75
CA LEU A 43 -10.85 19.58 -4.53
C LEU A 43 -9.38 19.55 -4.91
N HIS A 44 -8.73 20.66 -4.58
CA HIS A 44 -7.38 21.02 -4.97
C HIS A 44 -6.35 19.98 -4.54
N ALA A 45 -5.49 19.62 -5.49
CA ALA A 45 -4.15 19.12 -5.24
C ALA A 45 -3.36 20.16 -4.42
N GLY A 46 -3.35 19.97 -3.11
CA GLY A 46 -2.45 20.64 -2.18
C GLY A 46 -1.39 19.64 -1.74
N HIS A 47 -0.29 19.58 -2.49
CA HIS A 47 0.94 18.91 -2.05
C HIS A 47 1.44 19.58 -0.77
N ALA A 48 1.06 19.04 0.39
CA ALA A 48 1.76 19.29 1.64
C ALA A 48 2.78 18.16 1.79
N ARG A 49 4.08 18.50 1.71
CA ARG A 49 5.16 17.61 2.13
C ARG A 49 4.90 17.19 3.58
N ARG A 50 4.33 16.01 3.80
CA ARG A 50 4.19 15.43 5.14
C ARG A 50 5.51 14.77 5.49
N LEU A 51 6.25 15.41 6.40
CA LEU A 51 7.44 14.85 7.01
C LEU A 51 6.99 13.70 7.93
N ALA A 52 7.37 12.48 7.60
CA ALA A 52 7.43 11.41 8.59
C ALA A 52 8.41 11.84 9.69
N VAL A 53 7.90 12.16 10.88
CA VAL A 53 8.75 12.58 12.01
C VAL A 53 9.43 11.35 12.59
N ARG A 54 10.67 11.09 12.14
CA ARG A 54 11.63 10.25 12.86
C ARG A 54 12.44 11.13 13.80
N HIS A 55 12.41 10.85 15.10
CA HIS A 55 13.27 11.54 16.06
C HIS A 55 14.73 11.05 15.95
N ALA A 56 15.63 11.87 15.43
CA ALA A 56 17.08 11.66 15.59
C ALA A 56 17.89 12.97 15.56
N GLY A 57 18.96 13.01 16.36
CA GLY A 57 19.69 14.22 16.76
C GLY A 57 20.83 14.70 15.84
N ASN A 58 21.21 15.93 16.16
CA ASN A 58 22.13 16.88 15.51
C ASN A 58 23.59 16.38 15.27
N ARG A 59 24.16 16.62 14.07
CA ARG A 59 25.59 16.96 13.86
C ARG A 59 25.90 17.51 12.46
N ALA A 60 26.89 18.40 12.44
CA ALA A 60 27.16 19.42 11.42
C ALA A 60 28.35 19.12 10.48
N GLY A 61 28.41 19.90 9.38
CA GLY A 61 29.59 20.22 8.55
C GLY A 61 29.66 19.45 7.22
N ASP A 62 30.20 19.96 6.11
CA ASP A 62 30.72 21.27 5.71
C ASP A 62 30.87 21.25 4.16
N ARG A 63 30.70 22.42 3.54
CA ARG A 63 31.19 22.94 2.24
C ARG A 63 31.68 22.00 1.12
N GLY A 64 31.28 22.34 -0.12
CA GLY A 64 32.11 22.07 -1.32
C GLY A 64 31.46 22.59 -2.60
N ARG A 65 32.18 23.40 -3.37
CA ARG A 65 31.72 24.27 -4.47
C ARG A 65 32.32 23.79 -5.80
N ASP A 66 31.76 24.30 -6.91
CA ASP A 66 32.37 24.44 -8.26
C ASP A 66 32.32 23.20 -9.19
N ALA A 67 32.32 23.28 -10.52
CA ALA A 67 31.90 24.25 -11.54
C ALA A 67 32.21 23.57 -12.91
N ALA A 68 31.38 23.88 -13.92
CA ALA A 68 31.66 24.02 -15.36
C ALA A 68 32.48 22.96 -16.15
N GLY A 69 31.96 22.62 -17.35
CA GLY A 69 32.77 22.05 -18.43
C GLY A 69 31.99 21.64 -19.68
N SER A 70 31.76 22.58 -20.60
CA SER A 70 31.24 22.37 -21.95
C SER A 70 32.16 21.51 -22.84
N ALA A 71 31.59 20.82 -23.84
CA ALA A 71 32.15 20.77 -25.19
C ALA A 71 31.14 20.32 -26.25
N ALA A 72 31.27 20.94 -27.42
CA ALA A 72 30.43 20.94 -28.60
C ALA A 72 30.36 19.64 -29.42
N GLY A 73 29.27 19.53 -30.20
CA GLY A 73 29.40 19.50 -31.67
C GLY A 73 29.00 18.19 -32.37
N ALA A 74 27.91 18.24 -33.13
CA ALA A 74 27.88 18.04 -34.59
C ALA A 74 26.46 17.70 -35.07
N ALA A 75 25.93 18.55 -35.94
CA ALA A 75 24.74 18.26 -36.73
C ALA A 75 25.10 17.33 -37.90
N PHE A 76 24.29 16.29 -38.12
CA PHE A 76 24.23 15.58 -39.39
C PHE A 76 22.75 15.48 -39.82
N HIS A 77 22.45 16.05 -40.98
CA HIS A 77 21.20 15.87 -41.69
C HIS A 77 21.16 14.49 -42.38
N GLY A 78 19.99 13.86 -42.36
CA GLY A 78 19.61 12.85 -43.35
C GLY A 78 18.60 11.84 -42.83
N ASP A 79 17.30 12.12 -43.00
CA ASP A 79 16.29 11.06 -43.11
C ASP A 79 16.35 10.48 -44.53
N PRO A 80 16.20 9.16 -44.68
CA PRO A 80 14.93 8.72 -45.26
C PRO A 80 14.31 7.50 -44.58
N ILE A 81 12.99 7.58 -44.51
CA ILE A 81 11.99 6.55 -44.24
C ILE A 81 12.26 5.26 -45.03
N VAL A 82 12.45 4.12 -44.36
CA VAL A 82 12.10 2.78 -44.86
C VAL A 82 12.04 1.76 -43.70
N PRO A 83 11.40 0.58 -43.91
CA PRO A 83 10.02 0.24 -43.60
C PRO A 83 9.85 -0.46 -42.24
N HIS A 84 8.61 -0.63 -41.80
CA HIS A 84 8.25 -1.50 -40.67
C HIS A 84 8.91 -2.88 -40.80
N CYS A 85 9.94 -3.10 -39.99
CA CYS A 85 10.34 -4.46 -39.62
C CYS A 85 9.25 -4.96 -38.67
N ASP A 86 8.37 -5.81 -39.20
CA ASP A 86 7.62 -6.78 -38.41
C ASP A 86 8.63 -7.70 -37.73
N LEU A 87 9.21 -7.24 -36.62
CA LEU A 87 9.81 -8.14 -35.66
C LEU A 87 8.67 -9.00 -35.13
N PRO A 88 8.81 -10.34 -35.12
CA PRO A 88 7.84 -11.16 -34.39
C PRO A 88 7.78 -10.59 -32.97
N PHE A 89 6.57 -10.44 -32.41
CA PHE A 89 6.40 -10.17 -30.98
C PHE A 89 7.35 -11.11 -30.24
N SER A 90 8.49 -10.58 -29.81
CA SER A 90 9.39 -11.31 -28.94
C SER A 90 8.53 -11.54 -27.73
N GLU A 91 8.09 -12.79 -27.50
CA GLU A 91 7.46 -13.17 -26.25
C GLU A 91 8.36 -12.61 -25.16
N ALA A 92 7.92 -11.54 -24.50
CA ALA A 92 8.72 -10.87 -23.51
C ALA A 92 8.95 -11.93 -22.43
N ARG A 93 10.22 -12.34 -22.27
CA ARG A 93 10.58 -13.36 -21.30
C ARG A 93 9.99 -12.94 -19.95
N PRO A 94 9.23 -13.80 -19.26
CA PRO A 94 8.50 -13.40 -18.06
C PRO A 94 9.47 -12.76 -17.07
N VAL A 95 9.16 -11.54 -16.65
CA VAL A 95 9.96 -10.81 -15.68
C VAL A 95 9.78 -11.51 -14.35
N LYS A 96 10.75 -12.34 -13.97
CA LYS A 96 10.78 -12.99 -12.66
C LYS A 96 11.35 -12.02 -11.63
N LEU A 97 10.58 -11.76 -10.58
CA LEU A 97 10.96 -10.92 -9.45
C LEU A 97 11.80 -11.72 -8.44
N PRO A 98 12.72 -11.04 -7.73
CA PRO A 98 13.44 -11.67 -6.63
C PRO A 98 12.47 -12.07 -5.52
N GLN A 99 12.62 -13.29 -5.03
CA GLN A 99 11.83 -13.80 -3.91
C GLN A 99 12.37 -13.27 -2.58
N TYR A 100 11.49 -13.06 -1.61
CA TYR A 100 11.90 -12.67 -0.27
C TYR A 100 12.70 -13.80 0.39
N ASN A 101 13.83 -13.45 1.00
CA ASN A 101 14.63 -14.37 1.79
C ASN A 101 15.09 -13.67 3.09
N PRO A 102 14.58 -14.08 4.26
CA PRO A 102 14.89 -13.43 5.53
C PRO A 102 16.35 -13.61 5.99
N ALA A 103 17.10 -14.53 5.36
CA ALA A 103 18.53 -14.74 5.64
C ALA A 103 19.45 -13.77 4.89
N ILE A 104 18.94 -13.04 3.90
CA ILE A 104 19.70 -12.01 3.19
C ILE A 104 19.65 -10.72 3.99
N ASP A 105 20.82 -10.13 4.23
CA ASP A 105 20.91 -8.82 4.86
C ASP A 105 20.38 -7.74 3.90
N ASN A 106 19.18 -7.26 4.21
CA ASN A 106 18.49 -6.20 3.48
C ASN A 106 18.41 -4.98 4.40
N PRO A 107 19.35 -4.02 4.32
CA PRO A 107 19.32 -2.86 5.21
C PRO A 107 17.99 -2.10 5.03
N PRO A 108 17.44 -1.50 6.11
CA PRO A 108 16.26 -0.64 6.02
C PRO A 108 16.41 0.39 4.90
N LEU A 109 15.29 0.85 4.36
CA LEU A 109 15.30 1.97 3.42
C LEU A 109 15.80 3.23 4.15
N THR A 110 16.68 3.98 3.47
CA THR A 110 17.04 5.33 3.90
C THR A 110 15.86 6.28 3.68
N GLU A 111 15.84 7.44 4.32
CA GLU A 111 14.79 8.46 4.10
C GLU A 111 14.68 8.82 2.61
N GLN A 112 15.81 9.00 1.92
CA GLN A 112 15.83 9.27 0.48
C GLN A 112 15.21 8.13 -0.36
N GLU A 113 15.43 6.87 0.04
CA GLU A 113 14.86 5.72 -0.67
C GLU A 113 13.37 5.53 -0.38
N MET A 114 12.91 5.94 0.80
CA MET A 114 11.49 6.03 1.14
C MET A 114 10.81 7.09 0.28
N ASP A 115 11.38 8.30 0.23
CA ASP A 115 10.87 9.40 -0.62
C ASP A 115 10.85 9.00 -2.10
N GLU A 116 11.88 8.31 -2.58
CA GLU A 116 11.91 7.80 -3.95
C GLU A 116 10.82 6.74 -4.19
N LEU A 117 10.59 5.83 -3.23
CA LEU A 117 9.54 4.84 -3.36
C LEU A 117 8.16 5.51 -3.39
N ASP A 118 7.91 6.44 -2.46
CA ASP A 118 6.67 7.20 -2.37
C ASP A 118 6.38 7.97 -3.68
N GLU A 119 7.39 8.68 -4.22
CA GLU A 119 7.28 9.37 -5.51
C GLU A 119 6.93 8.38 -6.64
N LEU A 120 7.56 7.20 -6.68
CA LEU A 120 7.28 6.19 -7.69
C LEU A 120 5.88 5.58 -7.57
N LEU A 121 5.36 5.42 -6.34
CA LEU A 121 4.02 4.92 -6.07
C LEU A 121 2.95 5.94 -6.49
N SER A 122 3.20 7.24 -6.27
CA SER A 122 2.26 8.32 -6.60
C SER A 122 1.87 8.42 -8.08
N PHE A 123 2.66 7.84 -8.98
CA PHE A 123 2.37 7.80 -10.42
C PHE A 123 1.45 6.64 -10.84
N ILE A 124 1.03 5.79 -9.91
CA ILE A 124 0.19 4.63 -10.19
C ILE A 124 -1.29 5.08 -10.13
N GLU A 125 -1.97 5.07 -11.26
CA GLU A 125 -3.38 5.50 -11.39
C GLU A 125 -4.40 4.34 -11.33
N ALA A 126 -4.04 3.22 -10.70
CA ALA A 126 -4.91 2.03 -10.63
C ALA A 126 -5.70 2.01 -9.31
N ASP A 127 -7.04 1.97 -9.40
CA ASP A 127 -7.94 1.95 -8.23
C ASP A 127 -7.69 0.78 -7.27
N ASP A 128 -7.12 -0.33 -7.78
CA ASP A 128 -6.82 -1.53 -7.00
C ASP A 128 -5.35 -1.66 -6.58
N ALA A 129 -4.55 -0.62 -6.79
CA ALA A 129 -3.15 -0.58 -6.40
C ALA A 129 -2.97 -0.24 -4.91
N VAL A 130 -1.81 -0.64 -4.40
CA VAL A 130 -1.27 -0.17 -3.13
C VAL A 130 -0.37 1.02 -3.43
N ALA A 131 -0.99 2.17 -3.69
CA ALA A 131 -0.38 3.29 -4.43
C ALA A 131 0.28 4.37 -3.56
N ASP A 132 0.43 4.12 -2.26
CA ASP A 132 1.07 5.04 -1.31
C ASP A 132 1.85 4.27 -0.23
N MET A 133 2.70 4.99 0.51
CA MET A 133 3.62 4.37 1.47
C MET A 133 2.90 3.77 2.69
N GLU A 134 1.86 4.43 3.19
CA GLU A 134 1.02 3.97 4.31
C GLU A 134 0.30 2.66 3.95
N SER A 135 -0.40 2.65 2.83
CA SER A 135 -1.08 1.46 2.28
C SER A 135 -0.08 0.33 2.02
N LEU A 136 1.12 0.66 1.51
CA LEU A 136 2.17 -0.35 1.29
C LEU A 136 2.62 -0.98 2.61
N ASP A 137 2.84 -0.18 3.64
CA ASP A 137 3.24 -0.67 4.96
C ASP A 137 2.19 -1.63 5.55
N GLY A 138 0.90 -1.27 5.47
CA GLY A 138 -0.20 -2.13 5.92
C GLY A 138 -0.33 -3.42 5.13
N TYR A 139 -0.25 -3.32 3.80
CA TYR A 139 -0.29 -4.46 2.89
C TYR A 139 0.81 -5.49 3.20
N LEU A 140 2.05 -5.03 3.33
CA LEU A 140 3.19 -5.88 3.66
C LEU A 140 3.08 -6.48 5.06
N THR A 141 2.53 -5.73 6.02
CA THR A 141 2.29 -6.23 7.38
C THR A 141 1.30 -7.38 7.38
N ALA A 142 0.16 -7.26 6.67
CA ALA A 142 -0.80 -8.36 6.53
C ALA A 142 -0.17 -9.60 5.87
N LEU A 143 0.63 -9.41 4.82
CA LEU A 143 1.36 -10.50 4.18
C LEU A 143 2.33 -11.21 5.15
N LEU A 144 2.98 -10.46 6.04
CA LEU A 144 3.88 -11.01 7.06
C LEU A 144 3.16 -11.66 8.24
N LEU A 145 1.91 -11.32 8.50
CA LEU A 145 1.09 -11.99 9.51
C LEU A 145 0.40 -13.25 8.98
N SER A 146 0.44 -13.50 7.67
CA SER A 146 0.07 -14.79 7.08
C SER A 146 1.17 -15.84 7.31
N PRO A 147 0.86 -17.13 7.54
CA PRO A 147 1.83 -18.18 7.84
C PRO A 147 2.83 -18.44 6.70
N ALA A 148 2.46 -18.07 5.47
CA ALA A 148 3.34 -18.15 4.30
C ALA A 148 3.14 -16.92 3.41
N LEU A 149 4.25 -16.39 2.90
CA LEU A 149 4.22 -15.32 1.92
C LEU A 149 3.89 -15.91 0.53
N PRO A 150 2.97 -15.29 -0.25
CA PRO A 150 2.80 -15.66 -1.65
C PRO A 150 4.10 -15.46 -2.46
N GLU A 151 4.16 -16.00 -3.68
CA GLU A 151 5.28 -15.74 -4.58
C GLU A 151 5.37 -14.25 -4.95
N ALA A 152 6.58 -13.69 -5.00
CA ALA A 152 6.82 -12.28 -5.31
C ALA A 152 6.22 -11.85 -6.65
N ASP A 153 6.23 -12.73 -7.66
CA ASP A 153 5.61 -12.49 -8.96
C ASP A 153 4.10 -12.23 -8.88
N VAL A 154 3.45 -12.56 -7.77
CA VAL A 154 2.00 -12.40 -7.53
C VAL A 154 1.71 -11.25 -6.59
N TRP A 155 2.35 -11.20 -5.41
CA TRP A 155 1.99 -10.18 -4.42
C TRP A 155 2.62 -8.83 -4.72
N VAL A 156 3.81 -8.77 -5.34
CA VAL A 156 4.46 -7.49 -5.63
C VAL A 156 3.69 -6.76 -6.74
N THR A 157 3.07 -7.48 -7.69
CA THR A 157 2.33 -6.83 -8.79
C THR A 157 1.08 -6.11 -8.32
N ARG A 158 0.52 -6.49 -7.17
CA ARG A 158 -0.62 -5.80 -6.54
C ARG A 158 -0.27 -4.39 -6.09
N VAL A 159 1.00 -4.12 -5.79
CA VAL A 159 1.46 -2.77 -5.45
C VAL A 159 1.09 -1.76 -6.54
N TRP A 160 1.02 -2.21 -7.80
CA TRP A 160 0.63 -1.37 -8.93
C TRP A 160 -0.63 -1.86 -9.67
N GLY A 161 -1.54 -2.56 -8.99
CA GLY A 161 -2.82 -3.02 -9.58
C GLY A 161 -2.67 -4.06 -10.70
N GLY A 162 -1.49 -4.67 -10.82
CA GLY A 162 -1.14 -5.58 -11.91
C GLY A 162 -1.30 -7.05 -11.57
N GLN A 163 -1.49 -7.88 -12.60
CA GLN A 163 -1.40 -9.35 -12.53
C GLN A 163 -0.13 -9.91 -13.16
N ASP A 164 0.62 -9.07 -13.89
CA ASP A 164 1.79 -9.46 -14.65
C ASP A 164 2.90 -8.41 -14.41
N PRO A 165 4.08 -8.81 -13.90
CA PRO A 165 5.20 -7.89 -13.73
C PRO A 165 5.62 -7.20 -15.04
N ALA A 166 5.37 -7.81 -16.21
CA ALA A 166 5.66 -7.21 -17.50
C ALA A 166 4.70 -6.06 -17.88
N GLN A 167 3.56 -5.94 -17.19
CA GLN A 167 2.57 -4.87 -17.39
C GLN A 167 2.70 -3.75 -16.34
N ALA A 168 3.79 -3.74 -15.56
CA ALA A 168 4.01 -2.70 -14.55
C ALA A 168 4.01 -1.30 -15.21
N PRO A 169 3.39 -0.28 -14.60
CA PRO A 169 3.20 1.06 -15.18
C PRO A 169 4.49 1.89 -15.21
N PHE A 170 5.66 1.28 -15.00
CA PHE A 170 6.94 1.97 -14.94
C PHE A 170 7.58 2.06 -16.31
N GLY A 171 8.30 3.16 -16.58
CA GLY A 171 8.87 3.48 -17.89
C GLY A 171 9.92 2.49 -18.41
N SER A 172 10.39 1.56 -17.57
CA SER A 172 11.26 0.45 -17.99
C SER A 172 11.25 -0.72 -17.01
N GLY A 173 11.60 -1.92 -17.47
CA GLY A 173 11.80 -3.07 -16.60
C GLY A 173 12.93 -2.90 -15.56
N LYS A 174 13.86 -1.94 -15.76
CA LYS A 174 14.84 -1.55 -14.74
C LYS A 174 14.16 -0.82 -13.58
N GLN A 175 13.22 0.07 -13.88
CA GLN A 175 12.45 0.80 -12.87
C GLN A 175 11.51 -0.15 -12.11
N THR A 176 10.84 -1.08 -12.80
CA THR A 176 10.06 -2.15 -12.15
C THR A 176 10.89 -2.97 -11.15
N LYS A 177 12.10 -3.39 -11.55
CA LYS A 177 13.01 -4.10 -10.65
C LYS A 177 13.45 -3.25 -9.46
N LYS A 178 13.64 -1.95 -9.65
CA LYS A 178 14.01 -1.03 -8.58
C LYS A 178 12.87 -0.90 -7.56
N VAL A 179 11.64 -0.66 -8.01
CA VAL A 179 10.46 -0.61 -7.14
C VAL A 179 10.31 -1.92 -6.37
N ALA A 180 10.35 -3.07 -7.07
CA ALA A 180 10.28 -4.38 -6.42
C ALA A 180 11.37 -4.58 -5.35
N GLN A 181 12.60 -4.12 -5.62
CA GLN A 181 13.70 -4.19 -4.64
C GLN A 181 13.46 -3.31 -3.41
N LEU A 182 12.95 -2.08 -3.61
CA LEU A 182 12.63 -1.17 -2.50
C LEU A 182 11.51 -1.74 -1.63
N VAL A 183 10.43 -2.24 -2.26
CA VAL A 183 9.31 -2.92 -1.59
C VAL A 183 9.79 -4.13 -0.78
N LEU A 184 10.65 -4.98 -1.34
CA LEU A 184 11.20 -6.14 -0.62
C LEU A 184 12.10 -5.75 0.56
N ARG A 185 12.83 -4.64 0.47
CA ARG A 185 13.62 -4.12 1.59
C ARG A 185 12.74 -3.54 2.68
N HIS A 186 11.63 -2.89 2.31
CA HIS A 186 10.63 -2.42 3.27
C HIS A 186 9.98 -3.59 4.00
N LEU A 187 9.52 -4.61 3.26
CA LEU A 187 9.05 -5.89 3.81
C LEU A 187 10.06 -6.50 4.80
N ALA A 188 11.35 -6.53 4.43
CA ALA A 188 12.40 -7.05 5.29
C ALA A 188 12.55 -6.25 6.61
N SER A 189 12.29 -4.94 6.57
CA SER A 189 12.33 -4.08 7.74
C SER A 189 11.16 -4.34 8.69
N ILE A 190 9.94 -4.49 8.16
CA ILE A 190 8.76 -4.85 8.93
C ILE A 190 8.94 -6.25 9.56
N ASP A 191 9.39 -7.23 8.79
CA ASP A 191 9.57 -8.61 9.26
C ASP A 191 10.61 -8.69 10.40
N ARG A 192 11.69 -7.89 10.33
CA ARG A 192 12.64 -7.79 11.44
C ARG A 192 12.02 -7.22 12.71
N GLN A 193 11.18 -6.20 12.60
CA GLN A 193 10.51 -5.59 13.75
C GLN A 193 9.53 -6.59 14.37
N LEU A 194 8.65 -7.19 13.56
CA LEU A 194 7.71 -8.23 14.00
C LEU A 194 8.41 -9.40 14.69
N ARG A 195 9.55 -9.86 14.17
CA ARG A 195 10.33 -10.96 14.79
C ARG A 195 11.08 -10.56 16.05
N ALA A 196 11.44 -9.28 16.19
CA ALA A 196 12.17 -8.79 17.35
C ALA A 196 11.21 -8.53 18.53
N ASP A 197 10.17 -7.73 18.28
CA ASP A 197 9.15 -7.37 19.26
C ASP A 197 7.94 -6.76 18.52
N PRO A 198 6.82 -7.48 18.37
CA PRO A 198 5.61 -6.95 17.75
C PRO A 198 5.04 -5.72 18.47
N GLU A 199 5.26 -5.56 19.77
CA GLU A 199 4.77 -4.40 20.54
C GLU A 199 5.59 -3.13 20.24
N ALA A 200 6.82 -3.30 19.75
CA ALA A 200 7.70 -2.21 19.35
C ALA A 200 7.62 -1.90 17.84
N LEU A 201 6.73 -2.57 17.09
CA LEU A 201 6.48 -2.21 15.69
C LEU A 201 5.94 -0.78 15.64
N GLU A 202 6.49 0.03 14.74
CA GLU A 202 6.00 1.38 14.43
C GLU A 202 5.38 1.39 13.02
N PRO A 203 4.06 1.14 12.89
CA PRO A 203 3.37 1.24 11.60
C PRO A 203 3.50 2.63 10.99
N LEU A 204 3.55 2.71 9.66
CA LEU A 204 3.60 3.98 8.95
C LEU A 204 2.18 4.53 8.79
N PHE A 205 1.74 5.32 9.77
CA PHE A 205 0.45 6.02 9.74
C PHE A 205 0.61 7.46 9.25
N GLY A 206 -0.47 7.97 8.64
CA GLY A 206 -0.60 9.38 8.34
C GLY A 206 -0.82 10.20 9.61
N ILE A 207 -0.50 11.49 9.53
CA ILE A 207 -0.93 12.49 10.50
C ILE A 207 -1.82 13.46 9.76
N ALA A 208 -3.05 13.67 10.23
CA ALA A 208 -3.98 14.64 9.66
C ALA A 208 -4.08 15.88 10.55
N GLU A 209 -4.18 17.06 9.92
CA GLU A 209 -4.42 18.32 10.61
C GLU A 209 -5.91 18.65 10.48
N VAL A 210 -6.59 18.79 11.60
CA VAL A 210 -8.04 19.05 11.66
C VAL A 210 -8.27 20.33 12.46
N GLU A 211 -9.04 21.25 11.90
CA GLU A 211 -9.45 22.46 12.59
C GLU A 211 -10.61 22.15 13.55
N ALA A 212 -10.43 22.45 14.84
CA ALA A 212 -11.47 22.30 15.84
C ALA A 212 -12.61 23.29 15.59
N GLU A 213 -13.84 22.78 15.45
CA GLU A 213 -15.02 23.57 15.06
C GLU A 213 -15.28 24.79 15.98
N ASP A 214 -14.95 24.66 17.27
CA ASP A 214 -15.28 25.66 18.29
C ASP A 214 -14.17 26.69 18.57
N SER A 215 -12.91 26.39 18.25
CA SER A 215 -11.76 27.23 18.62
C SER A 215 -10.94 27.74 17.43
N GLY A 216 -11.08 27.12 16.24
CA GLY A 216 -10.20 27.36 15.11
C GLY A 216 -8.76 26.90 15.34
N GLU A 217 -8.50 26.13 16.42
CA GLU A 217 -7.20 25.54 16.67
C GLU A 217 -7.00 24.32 15.75
N VAL A 218 -5.83 24.22 15.15
CA VAL A 218 -5.45 23.04 14.35
C VAL A 218 -4.93 21.97 15.31
N GLN A 219 -5.60 20.83 15.33
CA GLN A 219 -5.18 19.63 16.03
C GLN A 219 -4.57 18.63 15.05
N GLU A 220 -3.44 18.04 15.44
CA GLU A 220 -2.89 16.87 14.74
C GLU A 220 -3.52 15.60 15.31
N ILE A 221 -4.04 14.75 14.43
CA ILE A 221 -4.55 13.41 14.75
C ILE A 221 -3.75 12.35 14.02
N VAL A 222 -3.68 11.15 14.60
CA VAL A 222 -3.15 9.96 13.93
C VAL A 222 -4.23 9.40 13.00
N ASP A 223 -3.84 9.13 11.76
CA ASP A 223 -4.72 8.62 10.72
C ASP A 223 -4.14 7.35 10.10
N ALA A 224 -4.68 6.20 10.51
CA ALA A 224 -4.29 4.89 9.99
C ALA A 224 -5.21 4.41 8.85
N GLU A 225 -6.07 5.25 8.28
CA GLU A 225 -7.05 4.86 7.25
C GLU A 225 -6.36 4.16 6.05
N LEU A 226 -5.42 4.83 5.40
CA LEU A 226 -4.68 4.27 4.25
C LEU A 226 -3.94 2.98 4.62
N TRP A 227 -3.28 2.96 5.77
CA TRP A 227 -2.62 1.76 6.27
C TRP A 227 -3.59 0.59 6.44
N CYS A 228 -4.77 0.83 7.00
CA CYS A 228 -5.79 -0.19 7.20
C CYS A 228 -6.39 -0.68 5.87
N ILE A 229 -6.57 0.23 4.89
CA ILE A 229 -6.97 -0.14 3.52
C ILE A 229 -5.93 -1.11 2.92
N GLY A 230 -4.65 -0.73 2.98
CA GLY A 230 -3.53 -1.57 2.53
C GLY A 230 -3.50 -2.93 3.22
N PHE A 231 -3.69 -2.95 4.53
CA PHE A 231 -3.75 -4.19 5.31
C PHE A 231 -4.86 -5.11 4.80
N LEU A 232 -6.08 -4.60 4.61
CA LEU A 232 -7.20 -5.39 4.10
C LEU A 232 -6.93 -5.90 2.67
N GLN A 233 -6.29 -5.11 1.80
CA GLN A 233 -5.83 -5.58 0.50
C GLN A 233 -4.84 -6.76 0.63
N GLY A 234 -3.98 -6.73 1.65
CA GLY A 234 -3.02 -7.80 1.95
C GLY A 234 -3.70 -9.08 2.45
N THR A 235 -4.76 -8.96 3.24
CA THR A 235 -5.54 -10.12 3.69
C THR A 235 -6.15 -10.90 2.52
N ALA A 236 -6.53 -10.16 1.48
CA ALA A 236 -7.17 -10.67 0.28
C ALA A 236 -6.24 -11.61 -0.55
N MET A 237 -4.94 -11.61 -0.27
CA MET A 237 -3.95 -12.46 -0.93
C MET A 237 -3.94 -13.90 -0.42
N THR A 238 -4.44 -14.15 0.80
CA THR A 238 -4.52 -15.49 1.40
C THR A 238 -5.87 -15.69 2.09
N PRO A 239 -6.98 -15.63 1.33
CA PRO A 239 -8.32 -15.53 1.91
C PRO A 239 -8.69 -16.74 2.76
N GLU A 240 -8.23 -17.95 2.43
CA GLU A 240 -8.50 -19.15 3.23
C GLU A 240 -7.86 -19.08 4.62
N HIS A 241 -6.77 -18.35 4.77
CA HIS A 241 -6.12 -18.12 6.05
C HIS A 241 -6.83 -17.02 6.83
N TRP A 242 -7.04 -15.85 6.19
CA TRP A 242 -7.66 -14.70 6.84
C TRP A 242 -9.11 -14.92 7.24
N ASN A 243 -9.87 -15.71 6.47
CA ASN A 243 -11.22 -16.12 6.88
C ASN A 243 -11.21 -16.86 8.24
N ARG A 244 -10.19 -17.68 8.53
CA ARG A 244 -10.09 -18.35 9.84
C ARG A 244 -9.79 -17.39 10.97
N ILE A 245 -9.03 -16.32 10.69
CA ILE A 245 -8.76 -15.25 11.65
C ILE A 245 -10.05 -14.48 11.93
N PHE A 246 -10.78 -14.08 10.89
CA PHE A 246 -12.05 -13.35 11.04
C PHE A 246 -13.18 -14.20 11.66
N ASP A 247 -13.12 -15.53 11.53
CA ASP A 247 -14.05 -16.45 12.18
C ASP A 247 -13.71 -16.69 13.66
N ASP A 248 -12.49 -16.37 14.11
CA ASP A 248 -12.08 -16.45 15.51
C ASP A 248 -12.59 -15.22 16.27
N ALA A 249 -13.39 -15.42 17.31
CA ALA A 249 -14.07 -14.32 18.00
C ALA A 249 -13.12 -13.33 18.70
N GLU A 250 -12.00 -13.81 19.24
CA GLU A 250 -11.05 -12.95 19.96
C GLU A 250 -10.30 -12.06 18.97
N LEU A 251 -9.79 -12.67 17.88
CA LEU A 251 -9.08 -11.93 16.83
C LEU A 251 -10.01 -11.03 16.00
N ALA A 252 -11.24 -11.47 15.78
CA ALA A 252 -12.31 -10.69 15.15
C ALA A 252 -12.50 -9.35 15.88
N ASP A 253 -12.63 -9.41 17.21
CA ASP A 253 -12.81 -8.22 18.04
C ASP A 253 -11.55 -7.34 18.00
N ALA A 254 -10.36 -7.94 18.13
CA ALA A 254 -9.08 -7.23 18.05
C ALA A 254 -8.86 -6.51 16.70
N LEU A 255 -9.36 -7.09 15.60
CA LEU A 255 -9.24 -6.52 14.25
C LEU A 255 -10.26 -5.42 13.94
N THR A 256 -11.22 -5.16 14.83
CA THR A 256 -12.25 -4.12 14.65
C THR A 256 -11.70 -2.77 14.18
N PRO A 257 -10.67 -2.15 14.81
CA PRO A 257 -10.15 -0.86 14.34
C PRO A 257 -9.63 -0.92 12.89
N ILE A 258 -8.91 -1.98 12.53
CA ILE A 258 -8.39 -2.18 11.17
C ILE A 258 -9.54 -2.32 10.16
N VAL A 259 -10.57 -3.11 10.52
CA VAL A 259 -11.71 -3.32 9.64
C VAL A 259 -12.54 -2.05 9.48
N LEU A 260 -12.79 -1.31 10.56
CA LEU A 260 -13.58 -0.07 10.49
C LEU A 260 -12.88 1.01 9.66
N LEU A 261 -11.57 1.20 9.85
CA LEU A 261 -10.80 2.20 9.13
C LEU A 261 -10.53 1.80 7.67
N GLY A 262 -10.34 0.51 7.39
CA GLY A 262 -9.98 0.04 6.05
C GLY A 262 -11.16 -0.29 5.13
N SER A 263 -12.37 -0.42 5.66
CA SER A 263 -13.54 -0.81 4.87
C SER A 263 -14.10 0.34 4.04
N ASP A 264 -14.72 0.00 2.91
CA ASP A 264 -15.52 0.95 2.14
C ASP A 264 -16.62 1.56 3.04
N PRO A 265 -16.71 2.89 3.17
CA PRO A 265 -17.72 3.56 3.98
C PRO A 265 -19.14 3.11 3.69
N GLU A 266 -19.48 2.74 2.44
CA GLU A 266 -20.82 2.26 2.06
C GLU A 266 -21.21 0.95 2.74
N THR A 267 -20.24 0.18 3.22
CA THR A 267 -20.46 -1.09 3.92
C THR A 267 -20.67 -0.92 5.43
N LEU A 268 -20.33 0.25 5.97
CA LEU A 268 -20.44 0.56 7.38
C LEU A 268 -21.86 0.98 7.76
N THR A 269 -22.27 0.69 8.99
CA THR A 269 -23.52 1.24 9.54
C THR A 269 -23.39 2.76 9.74
N PRO A 270 -24.50 3.51 9.80
CA PRO A 270 -24.44 4.97 10.01
C PRO A 270 -23.65 5.38 11.26
N GLN A 271 -23.75 4.61 12.35
CA GLN A 271 -23.00 4.86 13.58
C GLN A 271 -21.48 4.65 13.40
N GLN A 272 -21.09 3.67 12.59
CA GLN A 272 -19.69 3.42 12.29
C GLN A 272 -19.12 4.45 11.32
N GLN A 273 -19.91 4.88 10.32
CA GLN A 273 -19.55 5.98 9.44
C GLN A 273 -19.33 7.27 10.23
N GLU A 274 -20.19 7.57 11.20
CA GLU A 274 -20.03 8.72 12.09
C GLU A 274 -18.75 8.60 12.94
N LEU A 275 -18.50 7.43 13.52
CA LEU A 275 -17.29 7.15 14.30
C LEU A 275 -16.01 7.35 13.46
N VAL A 276 -15.91 6.66 12.31
CA VAL A 276 -14.74 6.73 11.42
C VAL A 276 -14.59 8.12 10.80
N GLY A 277 -15.71 8.78 10.49
CA GLY A 277 -15.71 10.12 9.91
C GLY A 277 -15.25 11.21 10.87
N SER A 278 -15.49 11.06 12.18
CA SER A 278 -15.07 12.03 13.19
C SER A 278 -13.54 12.03 13.41
N PRO A 279 -12.91 13.20 13.61
CA PRO A 279 -11.48 13.30 13.96
C PRO A 279 -11.10 12.48 15.19
N GLU A 280 -11.90 12.57 16.25
CA GLU A 280 -11.65 11.87 17.52
C GLU A 280 -11.80 10.35 17.38
N GLY A 281 -12.81 9.90 16.64
CA GLY A 281 -13.03 8.49 16.38
C GLY A 281 -11.93 7.89 15.51
N ARG A 282 -11.53 8.60 14.45
CA ARG A 282 -10.40 8.19 13.59
C ARG A 282 -9.09 8.11 14.37
N ASP A 283 -8.76 9.13 15.19
CA ASP A 283 -7.56 9.11 16.06
C ASP A 283 -7.59 7.94 17.04
N THR A 284 -8.75 7.73 17.69
CA THR A 284 -8.94 6.66 18.67
C THR A 284 -8.77 5.29 18.05
N LEU A 285 -9.40 5.01 16.91
CA LEU A 285 -9.28 3.74 16.20
C LEU A 285 -7.85 3.53 15.70
N SER A 286 -7.22 4.56 15.15
CA SER A 286 -5.85 4.47 14.62
C SER A 286 -4.83 4.09 15.70
N ARG A 287 -5.01 4.63 16.92
CA ARG A 287 -4.16 4.29 18.08
C ARG A 287 -4.35 2.87 18.61
N GLN A 288 -5.44 2.19 18.27
CA GLN A 288 -5.69 0.79 18.64
C GLN A 288 -5.06 -0.20 17.65
N VAL A 289 -4.73 0.23 16.44
CA VAL A 289 -4.18 -0.65 15.38
C VAL A 289 -2.88 -1.37 15.81
N PRO A 290 -1.89 -0.73 16.49
CA PRO A 290 -0.68 -1.45 16.92
C PRO A 290 -0.94 -2.61 17.88
N GLU A 291 -1.92 -2.48 18.77
CA GLU A 291 -2.32 -3.56 19.69
C GLU A 291 -2.91 -4.75 18.92
N ALA A 292 -3.76 -4.48 17.93
CA ALA A 292 -4.31 -5.50 17.04
C ALA A 292 -3.21 -6.27 16.28
N ILE A 293 -2.17 -5.57 15.78
CA ILE A 293 -1.02 -6.19 15.12
C ILE A 293 -0.26 -7.09 16.10
N ALA A 294 0.03 -6.60 17.31
CA ALA A 294 0.75 -7.35 18.32
C ALA A 294 -0.03 -8.62 18.75
N GLU A 295 -1.35 -8.54 18.84
CA GLU A 295 -2.21 -9.68 19.13
C GLU A 295 -2.17 -10.73 18.01
N LEU A 296 -2.33 -10.30 16.75
CA LEU A 296 -2.18 -11.18 15.60
C LEU A 296 -0.80 -11.85 15.56
N ALA A 297 0.27 -11.10 15.77
CA ALA A 297 1.64 -11.61 15.73
C ALA A 297 1.91 -12.69 16.79
N ARG A 298 1.23 -12.61 17.94
CA ARG A 298 1.32 -13.61 19.02
C ARG A 298 0.43 -14.83 18.78
N HIS A 299 -0.55 -14.73 17.88
CA HIS A 299 -1.55 -15.77 17.72
C HIS A 299 -1.01 -16.99 16.95
N PRO A 300 -1.33 -18.24 17.37
CA PRO A 300 -0.85 -19.45 16.70
C PRO A 300 -1.24 -19.56 15.21
N LEU A 301 -2.34 -18.94 14.79
CA LEU A 301 -2.75 -18.93 13.38
C LEU A 301 -1.76 -18.18 12.48
N CYS A 302 -1.02 -17.20 13.03
CA CYS A 302 -0.08 -16.36 12.30
C CYS A 302 1.37 -16.88 12.38
N THR A 303 1.59 -18.01 13.07
CA THR A 303 2.93 -18.59 13.22
C THR A 303 3.45 -19.10 11.87
N LYS A 304 4.69 -18.74 11.53
CA LYS A 304 5.36 -19.20 10.30
C LYS A 304 5.53 -20.72 10.32
N ALA A 305 5.22 -21.36 9.19
CA ALA A 305 5.33 -22.81 9.00
C ALA A 305 6.78 -23.32 8.97
#